data_AF-A0A7S0ZH11-F1
#
_entry.id   AF-A0A7S0ZH11-F1
#
_cell.length_a   1.000
_cell.length_b   1.000
_cell.length_c   1.000
_cell.angle_alpha   90.00
_cell.angle_beta   90.00
_cell.angle_gamma   90.00
#
_symmetry.space_group_name_H-M   'P 1'
#
loop_
_entity.id
_entity.type
_entity.pdbx_description
1 polymer ?
#
loop_
_entity_poly.entity_id
_entity_poly.type
_entity_poly.pdbx_seq_one_letter_code
_entity_poly.pdbx_strand_id
1 'polypeptide(L)'
;MNSLSNKEKCIGLGPRLGRGDQPCSDAHGRSVVCGREKRSVRLGKFDTESICLLKMSSSLKNVGPQRTYRERAQPSARKRLGLLEKKKDYKLRAKDFHRKEDKIKRLRQKAALKNPDEFYHAMINAGTKSKRFRQVPEDALKPRDADQHALVLSHDANYVAMKRSVELSKIESLKSALHFSASAGSGLNSRIVYVDSDEEEENRNADLETPQRKENVKGAQSKRKTIEEKRA
;
A
#
# COMPACT_ATOMS: atom_id res chain seq x y z
N MET A 1 -15.58 5.56 26.25
CA MET A 1 -16.99 5.17 26.06
C MET A 1 -17.23 4.98 24.57
N ASN A 2 -17.91 3.88 24.21
CA ASN A 2 -18.45 3.51 22.90
C ASN A 2 -17.49 2.86 21.87
N SER A 3 -17.24 1.57 22.10
CA SER A 3 -16.89 0.59 21.06
C SER A 3 -18.17 0.02 20.44
N LEU A 4 -18.41 0.30 19.15
CA LEU A 4 -19.53 -0.27 18.40
C LEU A 4 -19.11 -1.63 17.82
N SER A 5 -19.77 -2.68 18.29
CA SER A 5 -19.61 -4.06 17.84
C SER A 5 -20.25 -4.27 16.46
N ASN A 6 -19.46 -4.70 15.48
CA ASN A 6 -19.98 -5.21 14.21
C ASN A 6 -20.64 -6.58 14.42
N LYS A 7 -21.95 -6.64 14.20
CA LYS A 7 -22.74 -7.88 14.18
C LYS A 7 -22.59 -8.54 12.80
N GLU A 8 -21.83 -9.63 12.72
CA GLU A 8 -21.77 -10.49 11.54
C GLU A 8 -23.06 -11.31 11.43
N LYS A 9 -23.73 -11.21 10.28
CA LYS A 9 -24.97 -11.91 9.94
C LYS A 9 -24.59 -13.25 9.31
N CYS A 10 -24.67 -14.34 10.07
CA CYS A 10 -24.48 -15.69 9.55
C CYS A 10 -25.67 -16.08 8.66
N ILE A 11 -25.43 -16.19 7.35
CA ILE A 11 -26.40 -16.75 6.40
C ILE A 11 -26.14 -18.26 6.34
N GLY A 12 -27.09 -19.06 6.83
CA GLY A 12 -26.99 -20.51 6.91
C GLY A 12 -26.86 -21.17 5.53
N LEU A 13 -25.83 -21.99 5.36
CA LEU A 13 -25.65 -22.86 4.21
C LEU A 13 -26.42 -24.17 4.46
N GLY A 14 -27.48 -24.40 3.67
CA GLY A 14 -28.20 -25.67 3.64
C GLY A 14 -27.35 -26.84 3.11
N PRO A 15 -27.74 -28.10 3.39
CA PRO A 15 -26.96 -29.28 3.03
C PRO A 15 -26.97 -29.54 1.52
N ARG A 16 -25.79 -29.89 0.98
CA ARG A 16 -25.59 -30.32 -0.42
C ARG A 16 -26.17 -31.72 -0.60
N LEU A 17 -27.20 -31.85 -1.44
CA LEU A 17 -27.65 -33.14 -1.93
C LEU A 17 -26.66 -33.69 -2.95
N GLY A 18 -26.33 -34.97 -2.76
CA GLY A 18 -25.36 -35.72 -3.52
C GLY A 18 -25.86 -36.13 -4.91
N ARG A 19 -24.88 -36.59 -5.68
CA ARG A 19 -24.90 -37.33 -6.94
C ARG A 19 -26.27 -37.92 -7.32
N GLY A 20 -26.77 -37.51 -8.49
CA GLY A 20 -27.91 -38.15 -9.13
C GLY A 20 -27.49 -39.47 -9.77
N ASP A 21 -28.09 -40.55 -9.29
CA ASP A 21 -28.20 -41.79 -10.04
C ASP A 21 -29.19 -41.57 -11.19
N GLN A 22 -28.77 -41.90 -12.42
CA GLN A 22 -29.66 -41.95 -13.58
C GLN A 22 -30.55 -43.19 -13.47
N PRO A 23 -31.88 -43.09 -13.65
CA PRO A 23 -32.72 -44.28 -13.78
C PRO A 23 -32.63 -44.84 -15.20
N CYS A 24 -32.30 -46.14 -15.30
CA CYS A 24 -32.55 -46.95 -16.49
C CYS A 24 -34.06 -47.08 -16.70
N SER A 25 -34.53 -46.86 -17.93
CA SER A 25 -35.94 -47.01 -18.31
C SER A 25 -36.24 -48.45 -18.73
N ASP A 26 -37.14 -49.12 -18.02
CA ASP A 26 -37.73 -50.39 -18.47
C ASP A 26 -38.93 -50.14 -19.39
N ALA A 27 -38.99 -50.94 -20.46
CA ALA A 27 -39.93 -50.82 -21.56
C ALA A 27 -41.27 -51.51 -21.27
N HIS A 28 -42.07 -51.04 -20.30
CA HIS A 28 -43.52 -51.31 -20.28
C HIS A 28 -44.24 -50.21 -19.50
N GLY A 29 -44.95 -49.33 -20.22
CA GLY A 29 -45.70 -48.21 -19.66
C GLY A 29 -46.89 -48.64 -18.80
N ARG A 30 -46.69 -48.73 -17.49
CA ARG A 30 -47.76 -48.70 -16.48
C ARG A 30 -47.44 -47.67 -15.39
N SER A 31 -48.29 -46.66 -15.30
CA SER A 31 -48.30 -45.70 -14.20
C SER A 31 -48.76 -46.39 -12.92
N VAL A 32 -47.84 -46.68 -12.01
CA VAL A 32 -48.18 -47.06 -10.64
C VAL A 32 -48.07 -45.82 -9.77
N VAL A 33 -49.23 -45.26 -9.40
CA VAL A 33 -49.32 -44.26 -8.34
C VAL A 33 -49.02 -44.98 -7.03
N CYS A 34 -47.75 -45.03 -6.64
CA CYS A 34 -47.37 -45.53 -5.33
C CYS A 34 -47.56 -44.41 -4.31
N GLY A 35 -48.71 -44.42 -3.64
CA GLY A 35 -48.99 -43.60 -2.46
C GLY A 35 -48.00 -43.94 -1.35
N ARG A 36 -46.91 -43.19 -1.26
CA ARG A 36 -45.96 -43.31 -0.15
C ARG A 36 -46.48 -42.49 1.02
N GLU A 37 -47.17 -43.20 1.91
CA GLU A 37 -47.54 -42.77 3.25
C GLU A 37 -46.36 -42.02 3.89
N LYS A 38 -46.55 -40.74 4.19
CA LYS A 38 -45.55 -39.89 4.85
C LYS A 38 -45.41 -40.38 6.29
N ARG A 39 -44.58 -41.40 6.50
CA ARG A 39 -44.07 -41.73 7.84
C ARG A 39 -43.11 -40.60 8.21
N SER A 40 -43.65 -39.61 8.92
CA SER A 40 -42.90 -38.60 9.65
C SER A 40 -41.97 -39.33 10.61
N VAL A 41 -40.73 -39.57 10.18
CA VAL A 41 -39.66 -39.89 11.11
C VAL A 41 -39.39 -38.59 11.84
N ARG A 42 -39.91 -38.48 13.06
CA ARG A 42 -39.44 -37.49 14.03
C ARG A 42 -37.93 -37.68 14.13
N LEU A 43 -37.18 -36.86 13.40
CA LEU A 43 -35.76 -36.67 13.67
C LEU A 43 -35.71 -36.14 15.09
N GLY A 44 -35.35 -37.02 16.03
CA GLY A 44 -34.98 -36.63 17.36
C GLY A 44 -33.99 -35.48 17.22
N LYS A 45 -34.28 -34.38 17.92
CA LYS A 45 -33.32 -33.30 18.10
C LYS A 45 -32.09 -33.97 18.70
N PHE A 46 -31.07 -34.22 17.88
CA PHE A 46 -29.77 -34.59 18.41
C PHE A 46 -29.27 -33.32 19.09
N ASP A 47 -29.40 -33.30 20.41
CA ASP A 47 -28.96 -32.21 21.24
C ASP A 47 -27.51 -31.88 20.87
N THR A 48 -27.32 -30.66 20.35
CA THR A 48 -25.99 -30.13 20.01
C THR A 48 -25.08 -30.02 21.23
N GLU A 49 -25.62 -30.25 22.43
CA GLU A 49 -24.94 -30.38 23.71
C GLU A 49 -24.18 -31.73 23.85
N SER A 50 -24.64 -32.81 23.21
CA SER A 50 -24.04 -34.15 23.37
C SER A 50 -22.81 -34.40 22.51
N ILE A 51 -22.55 -33.57 21.50
CA ILE A 51 -21.32 -33.62 20.69
C ILE A 51 -20.16 -32.93 21.44
N CYS A 52 -20.46 -32.08 22.42
CA CYS A 52 -19.46 -31.36 23.23
C CYS A 52 -18.87 -32.18 24.39
N LEU A 53 -19.44 -33.36 24.71
CA LEU A 53 -18.99 -34.23 25.81
C LEU A 53 -18.31 -35.55 25.37
N LEU A 54 -17.81 -35.63 24.14
CA LEU A 54 -16.92 -36.71 23.68
C LEU A 54 -15.52 -36.21 23.30
N LYS A 55 -15.03 -35.20 24.04
CA LYS A 55 -13.66 -34.68 23.91
C LYS A 55 -12.92 -34.61 25.25
N MET A 56 -13.30 -35.46 26.21
CA MET A 56 -12.60 -35.58 27.49
C MET A 56 -12.52 -37.05 27.93
N SER A 57 -11.64 -37.83 27.28
CA SER A 57 -11.13 -39.08 27.87
C SER A 57 -9.83 -39.53 27.20
N SER A 58 -8.80 -38.67 27.16
CA SER A 58 -7.40 -39.14 27.02
C SER A 58 -6.84 -39.40 28.42
N SER A 59 -7.50 -40.29 29.18
CA SER A 59 -7.47 -40.22 30.64
C SER A 59 -6.12 -40.52 31.29
N LEU A 60 -5.16 -41.22 30.66
CA LEU A 60 -3.86 -41.51 31.27
C LEU A 60 -2.75 -41.70 30.22
N LYS A 61 -2.61 -40.80 29.24
CA LYS A 61 -1.51 -40.89 28.26
C LYS A 61 -0.59 -39.68 28.16
N ASN A 62 -0.81 -38.58 28.88
CA ASN A 62 0.07 -37.40 28.82
C ASN A 62 0.04 -36.59 30.13
N VAL A 63 0.75 -37.04 31.18
CA VAL A 63 0.96 -36.20 32.39
C VAL A 63 2.04 -35.13 32.14
N GLY A 64 2.77 -35.21 31.02
CA GLY A 64 3.73 -34.20 30.56
C GLY A 64 3.50 -33.77 29.11
N PRO A 65 4.13 -32.67 28.66
CA PRO A 65 3.98 -32.16 27.30
C PRO A 65 4.49 -33.17 26.26
N GLN A 66 3.69 -33.45 25.23
CA GLN A 66 4.12 -34.28 24.11
C GLN A 66 5.19 -33.57 23.29
N ARG A 67 6.25 -34.30 22.90
CA ARG A 67 7.29 -33.77 22.01
C ARG A 67 6.69 -33.46 20.64
N THR A 68 6.76 -32.19 20.23
CA THR A 68 6.38 -31.79 18.87
C THR A 68 7.44 -32.23 17.86
N TYR A 69 7.03 -32.96 16.82
CA TYR A 69 7.93 -33.26 15.70
C TYR A 69 8.18 -32.00 14.87
N ARG A 70 9.45 -31.65 14.66
CA ARG A 70 9.86 -30.50 13.84
C ARG A 70 9.93 -30.89 12.36
N GLU A 71 9.54 -29.97 11.49
CA GLU A 71 9.60 -30.17 10.05
C GLU A 71 11.05 -29.94 9.54
N ARG A 72 11.47 -30.70 8.51
CA ARG A 72 12.81 -30.58 7.91
C ARG A 72 12.88 -29.46 6.87
N ALA A 73 14.01 -28.75 6.83
CA ALA A 73 14.31 -27.72 5.83
C ALA A 73 14.66 -28.30 4.43
N GLN A 74 14.74 -27.43 3.42
CA GLN A 74 15.24 -27.76 2.08
C GLN A 74 16.76 -28.06 2.14
N PRO A 75 17.27 -29.11 1.46
CA PRO A 75 18.71 -29.36 1.37
C PRO A 75 19.46 -28.17 0.77
N SER A 76 20.67 -27.90 1.27
CA SER A 76 21.51 -26.76 0.85
C SER A 76 21.74 -26.70 -0.66
N ALA A 77 22.05 -27.85 -1.28
CA ALA A 77 22.25 -27.97 -2.72
C ALA A 77 21.04 -27.55 -3.57
N ARG A 78 19.82 -27.63 -3.01
CA ARG A 78 18.56 -27.30 -3.69
C ARG A 78 17.92 -26.00 -3.19
N LYS A 79 18.62 -25.23 -2.35
CA LYS A 79 18.11 -23.98 -1.77
C LYS A 79 17.70 -22.95 -2.85
N ARG A 80 18.30 -22.99 -4.04
CA ARG A 80 17.95 -22.15 -5.20
C ARG A 80 16.48 -22.29 -5.64
N LEU A 81 15.85 -23.45 -5.43
CA LEU A 81 14.46 -23.71 -5.83
C LEU A 81 13.41 -23.12 -4.86
N GLY A 82 13.87 -22.44 -3.81
CA GLY A 82 13.01 -21.91 -2.77
C GLY A 82 12.63 -22.95 -1.70
N LEU A 83 11.55 -22.65 -0.98
CA LEU A 83 11.09 -23.47 0.14
C LEU A 83 10.61 -24.85 -0.33
N LEU A 84 10.98 -25.90 0.41
CA LEU A 84 10.50 -27.25 0.13
C LEU A 84 9.05 -27.38 0.56
N GLU A 85 8.13 -27.35 -0.40
CA GLU A 85 6.70 -27.50 -0.15
C GLU A 85 6.38 -28.79 0.59
N LYS A 86 5.49 -28.69 1.58
CA LYS A 86 4.99 -29.83 2.36
C LYS A 86 3.52 -30.08 2.07
N LYS A 87 2.97 -31.12 2.71
CA LYS A 87 1.56 -31.50 2.51
C LYS A 87 0.59 -30.37 2.85
N LYS A 88 0.92 -29.51 3.81
CA LYS A 88 0.13 -28.32 4.16
C LYS A 88 0.05 -27.34 2.98
N ASP A 89 1.20 -27.00 2.40
CA ASP A 89 1.30 -26.08 1.26
C ASP A 89 0.61 -26.64 0.01
N TYR A 90 0.83 -27.93 -0.28
CA TYR A 90 0.13 -28.62 -1.38
C TYR A 90 -1.38 -28.54 -1.23
N LYS A 91 -1.91 -28.76 -0.02
CA LYS A 91 -3.36 -28.66 0.23
C LYS A 91 -3.88 -27.24 -0.03
N LEU A 92 -3.13 -26.21 0.35
CA LEU A 92 -3.51 -24.82 0.08
C LEU A 92 -3.48 -24.52 -1.41
N ARG A 93 -2.43 -24.94 -2.13
CA ARG A 93 -2.31 -24.77 -3.57
C ARG A 93 -3.41 -25.50 -4.33
N ALA A 94 -3.70 -26.76 -3.99
CA ALA A 94 -4.75 -27.54 -4.64
C ALA A 94 -6.13 -26.90 -4.44
N LYS A 95 -6.43 -26.41 -3.23
CA LYS A 95 -7.66 -25.66 -2.95
C LYS A 95 -7.75 -24.39 -3.79
N ASP A 96 -6.69 -23.61 -3.89
CA ASP A 96 -6.68 -22.39 -4.70
C ASP A 96 -6.86 -22.70 -6.20
N PHE A 97 -6.17 -23.72 -6.71
CA PHE A 97 -6.30 -24.17 -8.09
C PHE A 97 -7.75 -24.57 -8.42
N HIS A 98 -8.37 -25.43 -7.63
CA HIS A 98 -9.76 -25.84 -7.86
C HIS A 98 -10.75 -24.68 -7.72
N ARG A 99 -10.52 -23.74 -6.79
CA ARG A 99 -11.35 -22.52 -6.69
C ARG A 99 -11.30 -21.68 -7.97
N LYS A 100 -10.11 -21.52 -8.55
CA LYS A 100 -9.91 -20.79 -9.81
C LYS A 100 -10.53 -21.55 -10.98
N GLU A 101 -10.33 -22.86 -11.03
CA GLU A 101 -10.90 -23.74 -12.05
C GLU A 101 -12.44 -23.68 -12.05
N ASP A 102 -13.07 -23.81 -10.88
CA ASP A 102 -14.52 -23.71 -10.72
C ASP A 102 -15.05 -22.34 -11.12
N LYS A 103 -14.33 -21.26 -10.77
CA LYS A 103 -14.69 -19.90 -11.19
C LYS A 103 -14.65 -19.77 -12.70
N ILE A 104 -13.61 -20.29 -13.36
CA ILE A 104 -13.49 -20.27 -14.83
C ILE A 104 -14.61 -21.08 -15.47
N LYS A 105 -14.94 -22.27 -14.94
CA LYS A 105 -16.06 -23.10 -15.45
C LYS A 105 -17.39 -22.35 -15.38
N ARG A 106 -17.68 -21.69 -14.25
CA ARG A 106 -18.90 -20.87 -14.11
C ARG A 106 -18.93 -19.68 -15.07
N LEU A 107 -17.79 -18.99 -15.27
CA LEU A 107 -17.70 -17.89 -16.23
C LEU A 107 -17.90 -18.37 -17.67
N ARG A 108 -17.37 -19.54 -18.03
CA ARG A 108 -17.61 -20.16 -19.34
C ARG A 108 -19.07 -20.50 -19.57
N GLN A 109 -19.74 -21.09 -18.58
CA GLN A 109 -21.17 -21.39 -18.65
C GLN A 109 -22.01 -20.11 -18.82
N LYS A 110 -21.71 -19.06 -18.03
CA LYS A 110 -22.38 -17.77 -18.16
C LYS A 110 -22.14 -17.13 -19.54
N ALA A 111 -20.93 -17.22 -20.08
CA ALA A 111 -20.61 -16.70 -21.40
C ALA A 111 -21.33 -17.47 -22.52
N ALA A 112 -21.47 -18.78 -22.38
CA ALA A 112 -22.17 -19.63 -23.35
C ALA A 112 -23.70 -19.41 -23.34
N LEU A 113 -24.27 -19.13 -22.17
CA LEU A 113 -25.71 -18.88 -21.98
C LEU A 113 -26.09 -17.39 -22.12
N LYS A 114 -25.20 -16.55 -22.67
CA LYS A 114 -25.45 -15.11 -22.81
C LYS A 114 -26.54 -14.85 -23.87
N ASN A 115 -27.54 -14.04 -23.53
CA ASN A 115 -28.51 -13.53 -24.51
C ASN A 115 -27.87 -12.40 -25.34
N PRO A 116 -27.79 -12.49 -26.69
CA PRO A 116 -27.24 -11.41 -27.51
C PRO A 116 -28.02 -10.09 -27.41
N ASP A 117 -29.31 -10.15 -27.09
CA ASP A 117 -30.21 -8.99 -27.06
C ASP A 117 -30.35 -8.38 -25.66
N GLU A 118 -29.55 -8.81 -24.68
CA GLU A 118 -29.63 -8.27 -23.32
C GLU A 118 -29.17 -6.80 -23.25
N PHE A 119 -30.02 -5.94 -22.69
CA PHE A 119 -29.73 -4.53 -22.49
C PHE A 119 -29.79 -4.16 -20.99
N TYR A 120 -28.71 -3.54 -20.51
CA TYR A 120 -28.65 -2.94 -19.17
C TYR A 120 -28.39 -1.44 -19.31
N HIS A 121 -29.08 -0.60 -18.54
CA HIS A 121 -28.91 0.87 -18.60
C HIS A 121 -27.46 1.34 -18.41
N ALA A 122 -26.65 0.59 -17.65
CA ALA A 122 -25.23 0.88 -17.46
C ALA A 122 -24.39 0.78 -18.76
N MET A 123 -24.88 0.10 -19.80
CA MET A 123 -24.23 0.01 -21.11
C MET A 123 -24.20 1.35 -21.85
N ILE A 124 -25.10 2.29 -21.52
CA ILE A 124 -25.10 3.65 -22.10
C ILE A 124 -23.83 4.40 -21.71
N ASN A 125 -23.42 4.28 -20.45
CA ASN A 125 -22.26 4.98 -19.90
C ASN A 125 -20.95 4.21 -20.11
N ALA A 126 -21.03 2.87 -20.16
CA ALA A 126 -19.86 2.01 -20.23
C ALA A 126 -19.51 1.61 -21.68
N GLY A 127 -18.40 2.13 -22.19
CA GLY A 127 -17.89 1.77 -23.51
C GLY A 127 -17.07 0.48 -23.52
N THR A 128 -17.33 -0.41 -24.49
CA THR A 128 -16.48 -1.58 -24.76
C THR A 128 -15.54 -1.27 -25.91
N LYS A 129 -14.31 -0.81 -25.64
CA LYS A 129 -13.28 -0.67 -26.69
C LYS A 129 -12.52 -1.99 -26.84
N SER A 130 -12.51 -2.57 -28.05
CA SER A 130 -11.72 -3.77 -28.40
C SER A 130 -11.99 -4.99 -27.49
N LYS A 131 -13.26 -5.40 -27.39
CA LYS A 131 -13.72 -6.64 -26.72
C LYS A 131 -13.37 -6.76 -25.21
N ARG A 132 -12.82 -5.73 -24.57
CA ARG A 132 -12.61 -5.66 -23.12
C ARG A 132 -13.50 -4.58 -22.54
N PHE A 133 -14.14 -4.92 -21.42
CA PHE A 133 -14.92 -3.96 -20.66
C PHE A 133 -13.96 -2.95 -20.00
N ARG A 134 -14.12 -1.66 -20.32
CA ARG A 134 -13.45 -0.58 -19.60
C ARG A 134 -14.50 0.08 -18.74
N GLN A 135 -14.40 -0.11 -17.42
CA GLN A 135 -15.07 0.82 -16.51
C GLN A 135 -14.37 2.17 -16.73
N VAL A 136 -15.13 3.16 -17.18
CA VAL A 136 -14.69 4.54 -17.03
C VAL A 136 -14.71 4.77 -15.52
N PRO A 137 -13.55 4.97 -14.86
CA PRO A 137 -13.58 5.26 -13.43
C PRO A 137 -14.41 6.52 -13.25
N GLU A 138 -15.33 6.52 -12.29
CA GLU A 138 -16.10 7.72 -11.90
C GLU A 138 -15.16 8.91 -11.61
N ASP A 139 -13.95 8.60 -11.12
CA ASP A 139 -12.89 9.57 -10.82
C ASP A 139 -12.06 10.00 -12.04
N ALA A 140 -12.37 9.52 -13.25
CA ALA A 140 -11.82 10.13 -14.46
C ALA A 140 -12.37 11.55 -14.51
N LEU A 141 -11.54 12.52 -14.07
CA LEU A 141 -11.82 13.95 -14.10
C LEU A 141 -12.60 14.25 -15.38
N LYS A 142 -13.87 14.63 -15.21
CA LYS A 142 -14.69 15.09 -16.32
C LYS A 142 -13.86 16.12 -17.08
N PRO A 143 -13.86 16.09 -18.43
CA PRO A 143 -13.21 17.15 -19.19
C PRO A 143 -13.67 18.49 -18.64
N ARG A 144 -12.72 19.31 -18.17
CA ARG A 144 -13.05 20.64 -17.65
C ARG A 144 -13.39 21.53 -18.84
N ASP A 145 -14.43 22.33 -18.68
CA ASP A 145 -14.73 23.39 -19.64
C ASP A 145 -13.57 24.39 -19.71
N ALA A 146 -13.44 25.10 -20.83
CA ALA A 146 -12.36 26.06 -21.04
C ALA A 146 -12.31 27.12 -19.92
N ASP A 147 -13.46 27.60 -19.46
CA ASP A 147 -13.57 28.58 -18.38
C ASP A 147 -13.09 28.02 -17.04
N GLN A 148 -13.45 26.76 -16.73
CA GLN A 148 -12.97 26.08 -15.52
C GLN A 148 -11.44 25.89 -15.56
N HIS A 149 -10.90 25.60 -16.74
CA HIS A 149 -9.46 25.49 -16.95
C HIS A 149 -8.76 26.84 -16.77
N ALA A 150 -9.32 27.91 -17.32
CA ALA A 150 -8.81 29.27 -17.17
C ALA A 150 -8.81 29.72 -15.69
N LEU A 151 -9.86 29.40 -14.95
CA LEU A 151 -9.94 29.69 -13.50
C LEU A 151 -8.84 28.97 -12.71
N VAL A 152 -8.62 27.68 -12.96
CA VAL A 152 -7.55 26.91 -12.29
C VAL A 152 -6.17 27.53 -12.59
N LEU A 153 -5.90 27.84 -13.86
CA LEU A 153 -4.65 28.48 -14.26
C LEU A 153 -4.46 29.86 -13.62
N SER A 154 -5.54 30.64 -13.48
CA SER A 154 -5.49 31.94 -12.81
C SER A 154 -5.14 31.80 -11.32
N HIS A 155 -5.67 30.77 -10.65
CA HIS A 155 -5.38 30.49 -9.25
C HIS A 155 -3.92 30.08 -9.07
N ASP A 156 -3.42 29.20 -9.93
CA ASP A 156 -2.02 28.75 -9.91
C ASP A 156 -1.06 29.92 -10.16
N ALA A 157 -1.37 30.79 -11.13
CA ALA A 157 -0.57 31.98 -11.41
C ALA A 157 -0.51 32.93 -10.20
N ASN A 158 -1.65 33.17 -9.54
CA ASN A 158 -1.72 34.00 -8.34
C ASN A 158 -0.96 33.37 -7.17
N TYR A 159 -1.06 32.06 -6.98
CA TYR A 159 -0.33 31.34 -5.93
C TYR A 159 1.19 31.44 -6.14
N VAL A 160 1.66 31.25 -7.38
CA VAL A 160 3.09 31.38 -7.70
C VAL A 160 3.57 32.82 -7.49
N ALA A 161 2.79 33.83 -7.89
CA ALA A 161 3.13 35.23 -7.67
C ALA A 161 3.24 35.57 -6.17
N MET A 162 2.28 35.10 -5.37
CA MET A 162 2.30 35.25 -3.91
C MET A 162 3.50 34.54 -3.27
N LYS A 163 3.82 33.31 -3.70
CA LYS A 163 5.00 32.60 -3.19
C LYS A 163 6.29 33.33 -3.56
N ARG A 164 6.37 33.87 -4.78
CA ARG A 164 7.49 34.70 -5.21
C ARG A 164 7.67 35.93 -4.32
N SER A 165 6.60 36.66 -3.98
CA SER A 165 6.72 37.84 -3.13
C SER A 165 7.18 37.49 -1.70
N VAL A 166 6.65 36.42 -1.13
CA VAL A 166 7.08 35.93 0.20
C VAL A 166 8.57 35.58 0.21
N GLU A 167 9.06 34.85 -0.80
CA GLU A 167 10.48 34.50 -0.89
C GLU A 167 11.37 35.73 -1.15
N LEU A 168 10.89 36.72 -1.94
CA LEU A 168 11.63 37.98 -2.13
C LEU A 168 11.79 38.75 -0.82
N SER A 169 10.73 38.91 -0.03
CA SER A 169 10.81 39.55 1.29
C SER A 169 11.71 38.78 2.25
N LYS A 170 11.71 37.44 2.16
CA LYS A 170 12.62 36.60 2.95
C LYS A 170 14.08 36.79 2.54
N ILE A 171 14.36 36.88 1.24
CA ILE A 171 15.70 37.18 0.72
C ILE A 171 16.17 38.55 1.22
N GLU A 172 15.30 39.56 1.19
CA GLU A 172 15.62 40.90 1.67
C GLU A 172 15.93 40.92 3.18
N SER A 173 15.09 40.27 3.99
CA SER A 173 15.32 40.14 5.43
C SER A 173 16.63 39.39 5.75
N LEU A 174 16.95 38.33 5.00
CA LEU A 174 18.20 37.60 5.14
C LEU A 174 19.40 38.45 4.71
N LYS A 175 19.29 39.21 3.61
CA LYS A 175 20.32 40.16 3.16
C LYS A 175 20.57 41.27 4.17
N SER A 176 19.53 41.78 4.83
CA SER A 176 19.68 42.82 5.85
C SER A 176 20.29 42.29 7.14
N ALA A 177 19.98 41.04 7.53
CA ALA A 177 20.56 40.39 8.70
C ALA A 177 22.01 39.93 8.46
N LEU A 178 22.38 39.67 7.20
CA LEU A 178 23.73 39.29 6.81
C LEU A 178 24.58 40.57 6.70
N HIS A 179 25.39 40.85 7.73
CA HIS A 179 26.50 41.78 7.57
C HIS A 179 27.36 41.26 6.41
N PHE A 180 27.68 42.08 5.41
CA PHE A 180 28.57 41.76 4.29
C PHE A 180 30.02 41.53 4.77
N SER A 181 30.23 40.63 5.73
CA SER A 181 31.50 40.18 6.23
C SER A 181 31.93 39.02 5.34
N ALA A 182 32.82 39.33 4.40
CA ALA A 182 33.51 38.39 3.53
C ALA A 182 32.69 37.83 2.35
N SER A 183 33.19 38.21 1.16
CA SER A 183 33.03 37.54 -0.14
C SER A 183 32.06 38.21 -1.12
N ALA A 184 32.66 38.58 -2.25
CA ALA A 184 32.09 39.09 -3.49
C ALA A 184 31.60 40.55 -3.49
N GLY A 185 32.56 41.48 -3.55
CA GLY A 185 32.38 42.70 -4.33
C GLY A 185 31.99 43.97 -3.59
N SER A 186 32.10 44.02 -2.25
CA SER A 186 32.07 45.31 -1.54
C SER A 186 33.31 46.09 -1.97
N GLY A 187 33.11 47.08 -2.83
CA GLY A 187 34.16 47.99 -3.29
C GLY A 187 35.00 48.43 -2.11
N LEU A 188 36.30 48.16 -2.21
CA LEU A 188 37.29 48.61 -1.25
C LEU A 188 37.11 50.13 -1.16
N ASN A 189 36.53 50.61 -0.06
CA ASN A 189 36.44 52.04 0.18
C ASN A 189 37.88 52.54 0.32
N SER A 190 38.36 53.24 -0.71
CA SER A 190 39.71 53.84 -0.71
C SER A 190 39.69 55.03 0.25
N ARG A 191 40.02 54.76 1.51
CA ARG A 191 40.21 55.82 2.51
C ARG A 191 41.48 56.58 2.17
N ILE A 192 41.33 57.77 1.61
CA ILE A 192 42.44 58.70 1.41
C ILE A 192 42.67 59.43 2.73
N VAL A 193 43.90 59.40 3.24
CA VAL A 193 44.32 60.12 4.44
C VAL A 193 45.30 61.20 4.00
N TYR A 194 44.97 62.46 4.30
CA TYR A 194 45.86 63.59 4.04
C TYR A 194 46.84 63.75 5.20
N VAL A 195 48.08 64.06 4.86
CA VAL A 195 49.20 64.21 5.79
C VAL A 195 49.92 65.51 5.42
N ASP A 196 50.29 66.30 6.43
CA ASP A 196 50.79 67.67 6.23
C ASP A 196 52.33 67.75 6.09
N SER A 197 53.05 66.65 6.36
CA SER A 197 54.51 66.56 6.31
C SER A 197 54.96 65.20 5.75
N ASP A 198 55.98 65.20 4.89
CA ASP A 198 56.54 64.00 4.26
C ASP A 198 57.07 62.99 5.32
N GLU A 199 57.56 63.48 6.48
CA GLU A 199 58.02 62.64 7.59
C GLU A 199 56.87 61.86 8.27
N GLU A 200 55.65 62.40 8.25
CA GLU A 200 54.47 61.73 8.81
C GLU A 200 53.88 60.68 7.83
N GLU A 201 54.16 60.82 6.53
CA GLU A 201 53.78 59.84 5.50
C GLU A 201 54.61 58.56 5.65
N GLU A 202 55.93 58.69 5.77
CA GLU A 202 56.84 57.55 5.96
C GLU A 202 56.55 56.79 7.26
N ASN A 203 56.29 57.49 8.36
CA ASN A 203 55.96 56.86 9.65
C ASN A 203 54.64 56.08 9.62
N ARG A 204 53.60 56.61 8.95
CA ARG A 204 52.32 55.88 8.80
C ARG A 204 52.42 54.68 7.87
N ASN A 205 53.20 54.78 6.79
CA ASN A 205 53.43 53.66 5.90
C ASN A 205 54.23 52.55 6.59
N ALA A 206 55.21 52.89 7.43
CA ALA A 206 55.97 51.93 8.24
C ALA A 206 55.09 51.19 9.28
N ASP A 207 54.11 51.86 9.90
CA ASP A 207 53.18 51.25 10.85
C ASP A 207 52.24 50.22 10.20
N LEU A 208 51.88 50.40 8.92
CA LEU A 208 51.08 49.45 8.16
C LEU A 208 51.87 48.23 7.66
N GLU A 209 53.20 48.33 7.58
CA GLU A 209 54.08 47.25 7.12
C GLU A 209 54.61 46.35 8.25
N THR A 210 54.47 46.73 9.52
CA THR A 210 54.89 45.85 10.63
C THR A 210 53.86 44.73 10.88
N PRO A 211 54.24 43.45 10.74
CA PRO A 211 53.34 42.35 11.06
C PRO A 211 53.28 42.18 12.57
N GLN A 212 52.29 42.83 13.21
CA GLN A 212 51.99 42.61 14.62
C GLN A 212 51.49 41.17 14.82
N ARG A 213 52.44 40.35 15.28
CA ARG A 213 52.33 39.31 16.33
C ARG A 213 51.36 38.13 16.10
N LYS A 214 52.00 36.96 15.96
CA LYS A 214 51.43 35.63 16.20
C LYS A 214 50.80 35.56 17.60
N GLU A 215 49.49 35.48 17.69
CA GLU A 215 48.82 34.93 18.87
C GLU A 215 48.29 33.53 18.57
N ASN A 216 48.71 32.59 19.41
CA ASN A 216 48.37 31.18 19.36
C ASN A 216 46.87 30.98 19.64
N VAL A 217 46.13 30.42 18.68
CA VAL A 217 44.84 29.77 18.98
C VAL A 217 45.04 28.26 18.96
N LYS A 218 45.43 27.72 20.13
CA LYS A 218 45.15 26.32 20.44
C LYS A 218 43.64 26.20 20.68
N GLY A 219 42.98 25.33 19.91
CA GLY A 219 41.74 24.68 20.32
C GLY A 219 40.49 25.14 19.58
N ALA A 220 40.06 24.32 18.62
CA ALA A 220 38.68 23.82 18.50
C ALA A 220 38.56 22.93 17.25
N GLN A 221 39.11 21.71 17.33
CA GLN A 221 38.57 20.64 16.50
C GLN A 221 37.20 20.26 17.04
N SER A 222 36.13 20.72 16.38
CA SER A 222 34.80 20.15 16.61
C SER A 222 33.96 20.17 15.33
N LYS A 223 34.02 19.02 14.64
CA LYS A 223 32.89 18.35 13.96
C LYS A 223 32.24 19.09 12.78
N ARG A 224 32.90 19.05 11.63
CA ARG A 224 32.18 18.86 10.35
C ARG A 224 32.04 17.37 10.10
N LYS A 225 30.89 16.80 10.46
CA LYS A 225 30.46 15.53 9.87
C LYS A 225 29.70 15.87 8.59
N THR A 226 30.25 15.44 7.46
CA THR A 226 29.61 15.46 6.15
C THR A 226 28.36 14.56 6.16
N ILE A 227 27.32 14.97 5.44
CA ILE A 227 26.03 14.27 5.36
C ILE A 227 26.07 13.06 4.40
N GLU A 228 27.20 12.79 3.75
CA GLU A 228 27.32 11.71 2.75
C GLU A 228 27.51 10.29 3.31
N GLU A 229 27.68 10.10 4.62
CA GLU A 229 27.90 8.76 5.21
C GLU A 229 26.63 8.12 5.80
N LYS A 230 25.44 8.57 5.40
CA LYS A 230 24.14 7.94 5.77
C LYS A 230 23.39 7.29 4.60
N ARG A 231 24.07 7.07 3.47
CA ARG A 231 23.58 6.22 2.37
C ARG A 231 24.59 5.12 2.09
N ALA A 232 24.64 4.15 2.98
CA ALA A 232 25.09 2.78 2.71
C ALA A 232 24.08 1.84 3.38
#